data_AF-A0A2P2MZM1-F1
#
_entry.id   AF-A0A2P2MZM1-F1
#
_cell.length_a   1.000
_cell.length_b   1.000
_cell.length_c   1.000
_cell.angle_alpha   90.00
_cell.angle_beta   90.00
_cell.angle_gamma   90.00
#
_symmetry.space_group_name_H-M   'P 1'
#
loop_
_entity.id
_entity.type
_entity.pdbx_description
1 polymer ?
#
loop_
_entity_poly.entity_id
_entity_poly.type
_entity_poly.pdbx_seq_one_letter_code
_entity_poly.pdbx_strand_id
1 'polypeptide(L)'
;MCASGWDPDITTYNIRIHGFCSSQKMSRAALVLDELISAGIVPNTVTYNTMLNAICADVLDRAMILTAKLIKMAFVPDVITTNVLLSQFYKQGMPERTLMWAQKLADISFDFNEVSYSTMNKAYRAMQNNIELSKPTSEKSMFLDFLMYITYEYFARNRPHGKISSGLLELMENG
;
A
#
# COMPACT_ATOMS: atom_id res chain seq x y z
N MET A 1 -24.21 24.47 -9.96
CA MET A 1 -22.77 24.80 -9.96
C MET A 1 -22.36 24.95 -11.41
N CYS A 2 -21.78 26.10 -11.78
CA CYS A 2 -21.56 26.52 -13.16
C CYS A 2 -20.72 25.50 -13.94
N ALA A 3 -21.25 25.10 -15.10
CA ALA A 3 -20.57 24.31 -16.11
C ALA A 3 -19.52 25.18 -16.82
N SER A 4 -18.29 25.23 -16.28
CA SER A 4 -17.13 25.58 -17.09
C SER A 4 -16.78 24.36 -17.94
N GLY A 5 -16.86 24.49 -19.26
CA GLY A 5 -16.65 23.42 -20.25
C GLY A 5 -15.22 22.93 -20.35
N TRP A 6 -14.68 22.44 -19.24
CA TRP A 6 -13.37 21.80 -19.15
C TRP A 6 -13.66 20.35 -18.77
N ASP A 7 -13.38 19.44 -19.70
CA ASP A 7 -13.59 18.01 -19.45
C ASP A 7 -12.73 17.58 -18.23
N PRO A 8 -13.30 16.81 -17.28
CA PRO A 8 -12.56 16.35 -16.12
C PRO A 8 -11.30 15.59 -16.51
N ASP A 9 -10.16 15.99 -15.96
CA ASP A 9 -8.87 15.32 -16.18
C ASP A 9 -8.55 14.32 -15.05
N ILE A 10 -7.42 13.61 -15.18
CA ILE A 10 -6.95 12.63 -14.18
C ILE A 10 -6.84 13.25 -12.77
N THR A 11 -6.48 14.52 -12.67
CA THR A 11 -6.38 15.25 -11.40
C THR A 11 -7.74 15.43 -10.75
N THR A 12 -8.73 15.85 -11.54
CA THR A 12 -10.12 16.04 -11.10
C THR A 12 -10.71 14.74 -10.56
N TYR A 13 -10.50 13.63 -11.27
CA TYR A 13 -10.92 12.31 -10.82
C TYR A 13 -10.20 11.86 -9.55
N ASN A 14 -8.89 12.07 -9.45
CA ASN A 14 -8.11 11.72 -8.25
C ASN A 14 -8.60 12.47 -7.01
N ILE A 15 -8.96 13.75 -7.14
CA ILE A 15 -9.53 14.53 -6.03
C ILE A 15 -10.88 13.95 -5.59
N ARG A 16 -11.76 13.61 -6.54
CA ARG A 16 -13.07 12.98 -6.26
C ARG A 16 -12.91 11.62 -5.56
N ILE A 17 -12.01 10.78 -6.08
CA ILE A 17 -11.69 9.46 -5.51
C ILE A 17 -11.18 9.64 -4.09
N HIS A 18 -10.19 10.52 -3.88
CA HIS A 18 -9.65 10.80 -2.55
C HIS A 18 -10.74 11.25 -1.57
N GLY A 19 -11.61 12.19 -1.96
CA GLY A 19 -12.70 12.65 -1.09
C GLY A 19 -13.66 11.54 -0.66
N PHE A 20 -14.01 10.61 -1.56
CA PHE A 20 -14.84 9.46 -1.22
C PHE A 20 -14.10 8.43 -0.36
N CYS A 21 -12.83 8.18 -0.65
CA CYS A 21 -11.94 7.32 0.14
C CYS A 21 -11.79 7.84 1.59
N SER A 22 -11.50 9.13 1.78
CA SER A 22 -11.38 9.75 3.11
C SER A 22 -12.69 9.72 3.89
N SER A 23 -13.83 9.64 3.19
CA SER A 23 -15.16 9.53 3.80
C SER A 23 -15.62 8.07 3.99
N GLN A 24 -14.75 7.07 3.78
CA GLN A 24 -15.08 5.64 3.82
C GLN A 24 -16.22 5.22 2.87
N LYS A 25 -16.44 5.98 1.79
CA LYS A 25 -17.48 5.70 0.78
C LYS A 25 -16.90 4.91 -0.38
N MET A 26 -16.36 3.73 -0.09
CA MET A 26 -15.60 2.91 -1.06
C MET A 26 -16.40 2.53 -2.30
N SER A 27 -17.70 2.25 -2.17
CA SER A 27 -18.57 1.98 -3.32
C SER A 27 -18.67 3.18 -4.27
N ARG A 28 -18.66 4.41 -3.74
CA ARG A 28 -18.64 5.63 -4.58
C ARG A 28 -17.28 5.88 -5.20
N ALA A 29 -16.20 5.66 -4.45
CA ALA A 29 -14.84 5.75 -5.00
C ALA A 29 -14.64 4.77 -6.18
N ALA A 30 -15.17 3.55 -6.07
CA ALA A 30 -15.16 2.57 -7.15
C ALA A 30 -15.97 3.02 -8.39
N LEU A 31 -17.14 3.66 -8.20
CA LEU A 31 -17.92 4.21 -9.31
C LEU A 31 -17.20 5.35 -10.01
N VAL A 32 -16.49 6.22 -9.28
CA VAL A 32 -15.70 7.30 -9.88
C VAL A 32 -14.50 6.74 -10.65
N LEU A 33 -13.90 5.64 -10.17
CA LEU A 33 -12.87 4.93 -10.92
C LEU A 33 -13.43 4.34 -12.23
N ASP A 34 -14.62 3.73 -12.19
CA ASP A 34 -15.29 3.22 -13.39
C ASP A 34 -15.64 4.35 -14.39
N GLU A 35 -16.05 5.52 -13.88
CA GLU A 35 -16.31 6.73 -14.67
C GLU A 35 -15.04 7.22 -15.38
N LEU A 36 -13.91 7.31 -14.66
CA LEU A 36 -12.60 7.69 -15.21
C LEU A 36 -12.18 6.76 -16.36
N ILE A 37 -12.37 5.44 -16.20
CA ILE A 37 -12.04 4.45 -17.22
C ILE A 37 -12.96 4.60 -18.43
N SER A 38 -14.26 4.78 -18.19
CA SER A 38 -15.27 4.94 -19.24
C SER A 38 -15.06 6.22 -20.05
N ALA A 39 -14.47 7.24 -19.43
CA ALA A 39 -14.03 8.47 -20.10
C ALA A 39 -12.74 8.28 -20.93
N GLY A 40 -12.15 7.08 -20.97
CA GLY A 40 -10.92 6.79 -21.71
C GLY A 40 -9.65 7.33 -21.05
N ILE A 41 -9.73 7.80 -19.81
CA ILE A 41 -8.60 8.35 -19.06
C ILE A 41 -7.92 7.19 -18.32
N VAL A 42 -6.60 7.08 -18.46
CA VAL A 42 -5.83 6.00 -17.83
C VAL A 42 -5.58 6.35 -16.35
N PRO A 43 -5.99 5.49 -15.39
CA PRO A 43 -5.67 5.71 -13.99
C PRO A 43 -4.15 5.64 -13.77
N ASN A 44 -3.64 6.49 -12.89
CA ASN A 44 -2.21 6.58 -12.62
C ASN A 44 -1.86 6.09 -11.20
N THR A 45 -0.57 6.13 -10.87
CA THR A 45 -0.05 5.71 -9.56
C THR A 45 -0.74 6.42 -8.40
N VAL A 46 -1.08 7.71 -8.55
CA VAL A 46 -1.81 8.46 -7.51
C VAL A 46 -3.21 7.90 -7.31
N THR A 47 -3.92 7.57 -8.39
CA THR A 47 -5.24 6.92 -8.34
C THR A 47 -5.17 5.63 -7.54
N TYR A 48 -4.20 4.77 -7.87
CA TYR A 48 -4.07 3.46 -7.24
C TYR A 48 -3.61 3.54 -5.78
N ASN A 49 -2.64 4.40 -5.45
CA ASN A 49 -2.18 4.60 -4.08
C ASN A 49 -3.30 5.13 -3.18
N THR A 50 -4.13 6.04 -3.69
CA THR A 50 -5.30 6.57 -2.97
C THR A 50 -6.30 5.47 -2.64
N MET A 51 -6.61 4.62 -3.63
CA MET A 51 -7.54 3.50 -3.47
C MET A 51 -6.99 2.46 -2.49
N LEU A 52 -5.71 2.08 -2.61
CA LEU A 52 -5.07 1.12 -1.71
C LEU A 52 -5.05 1.58 -0.25
N ASN A 53 -4.73 2.85 -0.01
CA ASN A 53 -4.74 3.40 1.35
C ASN A 53 -6.14 3.30 1.98
N ALA A 54 -7.18 3.55 1.19
CA ALA A 54 -8.56 3.48 1.66
C ALA A 54 -9.05 2.04 1.86
N ILE A 55 -8.70 1.12 0.96
CA ILE A 55 -8.97 -0.33 1.07
C ILE A 55 -8.37 -0.89 2.36
N CYS A 56 -7.12 -0.53 2.64
CA CYS A 56 -6.42 -0.97 3.85
C CYS A 56 -7.17 -0.58 5.13
N ALA A 57 -7.91 0.54 5.10
CA ALA A 57 -8.64 1.09 6.24
C ALA A 57 -10.11 0.60 6.37
N ASP A 58 -10.68 -0.06 5.36
CA ASP A 58 -12.10 -0.48 5.33
C ASP A 58 -12.30 -1.99 5.62
N VAL A 59 -13.55 -2.42 5.79
CA VAL A 59 -13.94 -3.82 6.06
C VAL A 59 -13.86 -4.68 4.78
N LEU A 60 -13.40 -5.93 4.96
CA LEU A 60 -12.92 -6.89 3.95
C LEU A 60 -13.76 -7.01 2.67
N ASP A 61 -15.09 -7.07 2.75
CA ASP A 61 -15.91 -7.40 1.57
C ASP A 61 -15.84 -6.34 0.46
N ARG A 62 -15.77 -5.06 0.83
CA ARG A 62 -15.67 -3.94 -0.13
C ARG A 62 -14.23 -3.78 -0.63
N ALA A 63 -13.27 -4.04 0.25
CA ALA A 63 -11.84 -4.05 -0.04
C ALA A 63 -11.47 -5.11 -1.10
N MET A 64 -12.05 -6.31 -1.04
CA MET A 64 -11.78 -7.39 -1.99
C MET A 64 -12.20 -7.07 -3.43
N ILE A 65 -13.40 -6.52 -3.63
CA ILE A 65 -13.90 -6.16 -4.97
C ILE A 65 -13.01 -5.10 -5.60
N LEU A 66 -12.58 -4.12 -4.81
CA LEU A 66 -11.75 -3.04 -5.31
C LEU A 66 -10.32 -3.50 -5.59
N THR A 67 -9.77 -4.39 -4.76
CA THR A 67 -8.46 -5.01 -5.03
C THR A 67 -8.46 -5.90 -6.27
N ALA A 68 -9.52 -6.66 -6.52
CA ALA A 68 -9.65 -7.41 -7.77
C ALA A 68 -9.65 -6.48 -8.99
N LYS A 69 -10.27 -5.29 -8.89
CA LYS A 69 -10.20 -4.27 -9.93
C LYS A 69 -8.78 -3.71 -10.10
N LEU A 70 -8.10 -3.35 -9.01
CA LEU A 70 -6.71 -2.85 -9.07
C LEU A 70 -5.77 -3.85 -9.74
N ILE A 71 -5.86 -5.14 -9.37
CA ILE A 71 -5.04 -6.21 -9.96
C ILE A 71 -5.35 -6.39 -11.45
N LYS A 72 -6.62 -6.34 -11.86
CA LYS A 72 -7.03 -6.47 -13.26
C LYS A 72 -6.51 -5.33 -14.15
N MET A 73 -6.22 -4.17 -13.57
CA MET A 73 -5.87 -2.95 -14.31
C MET A 73 -4.35 -2.69 -14.44
N ALA A 74 -3.53 -3.73 -14.29
CA ALA A 74 -2.07 -3.64 -14.38
C ALA A 74 -1.47 -2.65 -13.36
N PHE A 75 -1.90 -2.76 -12.10
CA PHE A 75 -1.32 -2.01 -10.99
C PHE A 75 0.20 -2.19 -10.92
N VAL A 76 0.93 -1.06 -10.90
CA VAL A 76 2.38 -0.98 -10.74
C VAL A 76 2.68 -0.41 -9.34
N PRO A 77 3.13 -1.25 -8.39
CA PRO A 77 3.47 -0.78 -7.06
C PRO A 77 4.75 0.07 -7.05
N ASP A 78 4.81 1.02 -6.12
CA ASP A 78 5.94 1.92 -5.86
C ASP A 78 6.30 1.97 -4.36
N VAL A 79 7.27 2.82 -3.99
CA VAL A 79 7.67 2.99 -2.57
C VAL A 79 6.55 3.51 -1.68
N ILE A 80 5.62 4.29 -2.24
CA ILE A 80 4.45 4.77 -1.51
C ILE A 80 3.52 3.59 -1.21
N THR A 81 3.27 2.71 -2.18
CA THR A 81 2.51 1.47 -2.01
C THR A 81 3.07 0.62 -0.87
N THR A 82 4.38 0.37 -0.91
CA THR A 82 5.08 -0.40 0.13
C THR A 82 4.91 0.24 1.50
N ASN A 83 5.08 1.56 1.60
CA ASN A 83 4.93 2.30 2.85
C ASN A 83 3.52 2.24 3.43
N VAL A 84 2.50 2.30 2.57
CA VAL A 84 1.10 2.14 2.97
C VAL A 84 0.88 0.76 3.59
N LEU A 85 1.32 -0.31 2.91
CA LEU A 85 1.13 -1.68 3.39
C LEU A 85 1.91 -1.95 4.70
N LEU A 86 3.19 -1.56 4.78
CA LEU A 86 3.99 -1.71 6.01
C LEU A 86 3.38 -0.94 7.18
N SER A 87 2.95 0.31 6.95
CA SER A 87 2.30 1.11 7.98
C SER A 87 0.99 0.49 8.43
N GLN A 88 0.30 -0.22 7.54
CA GLN A 88 -0.97 -0.86 7.89
C GLN A 88 -0.78 -2.11 8.73
N PHE A 89 0.21 -2.95 8.45
CA PHE A 89 0.58 -4.05 9.35
C PHE A 89 0.84 -3.53 10.77
N TYR A 90 1.64 -2.47 10.89
CA TYR A 90 1.93 -1.86 12.19
C TYR A 90 0.66 -1.33 12.89
N LYS A 91 -0.18 -0.57 12.17
CA LYS A 91 -1.45 -0.02 12.71
C LYS A 91 -2.45 -1.11 13.11
N GLN A 92 -2.44 -2.27 12.46
CA GLN A 92 -3.30 -3.41 12.79
C GLN A 92 -2.77 -4.29 13.92
N GLY A 93 -1.70 -3.87 14.57
CA GLY A 93 -1.15 -4.62 15.69
C GLY A 93 -0.19 -5.72 15.31
N MET A 94 0.35 -5.72 14.08
CA MET A 94 1.22 -6.76 13.53
C MET A 94 2.65 -6.25 13.29
N PRO A 95 3.39 -5.83 14.32
CA PRO A 95 4.75 -5.35 14.16
C PRO A 95 5.67 -6.47 13.66
N GLU A 96 5.43 -7.74 14.03
CA GLU A 96 6.22 -8.87 13.52
C GLU A 96 6.11 -9.03 12.00
N ARG A 97 4.90 -8.85 11.45
CA ARG A 97 4.69 -8.92 10.00
C ARG A 97 5.27 -7.72 9.28
N THR A 98 5.21 -6.53 9.90
CA THR A 98 5.84 -5.32 9.38
C THR A 98 7.33 -5.56 9.17
N LEU A 99 8.02 -6.10 10.18
CA LEU A 99 9.45 -6.38 10.10
C LEU A 99 9.76 -7.56 9.17
N MET A 100 8.97 -8.63 9.20
CA MET A 100 9.15 -9.77 8.30
C MET A 100 9.09 -9.35 6.82
N TRP A 101 8.08 -8.56 6.44
CA TRP A 101 7.95 -8.08 5.06
C TRP A 101 9.01 -7.06 4.69
N ALA A 102 9.37 -6.16 5.62
CA ALA A 102 10.49 -5.26 5.43
C ALA A 102 11.80 -6.01 5.19
N GLN A 103 12.07 -7.09 5.94
CA GLN A 103 13.23 -7.95 5.72
C GLN A 103 13.21 -8.57 4.32
N LYS A 104 12.08 -9.17 3.93
CA LYS A 104 11.94 -9.75 2.59
C LYS A 104 12.21 -8.73 1.49
N LEU A 105 11.72 -7.49 1.67
CA LEU A 105 11.96 -6.41 0.73
C LEU A 105 13.44 -5.95 0.74
N ALA A 106 14.10 -5.95 1.90
CA ALA A 106 15.53 -5.69 2.02
C ALA A 106 16.37 -6.76 1.29
N ASP A 107 15.99 -8.04 1.41
CA ASP A 107 16.64 -9.17 0.70
C ASP A 107 16.53 -9.03 -0.82
N ILE A 108 15.61 -8.19 -1.29
CA ILE A 108 15.46 -7.84 -2.70
C ILE A 108 16.07 -6.51 -3.11
N SER A 109 16.86 -5.90 -2.21
CA SER A 109 17.48 -4.59 -2.39
C SER A 109 16.46 -3.52 -2.76
N PHE A 110 15.26 -3.63 -2.20
CA PHE A 110 14.24 -2.61 -2.33
C PHE A 110 14.72 -1.30 -1.71
N ASP A 111 14.54 -0.19 -2.42
CA ASP A 111 14.99 1.13 -1.96
C ASP A 111 13.97 1.75 -1.00
N PHE A 112 14.28 1.64 0.29
CA PHE A 112 13.48 2.21 1.36
C PHE A 112 13.76 3.70 1.55
N ASN A 113 12.71 4.46 1.88
CA ASN A 113 12.85 5.86 2.22
C ASN A 113 12.70 6.11 3.73
N GLU A 114 12.85 7.36 4.14
CA GLU A 114 12.74 7.79 5.55
C GLU A 114 11.44 7.32 6.21
N VAL A 115 10.32 7.35 5.47
CA VAL A 115 9.01 6.91 5.98
C VAL A 115 9.02 5.40 6.24
N SER A 116 9.62 4.61 5.34
CA SER A 116 9.76 3.17 5.53
C SER A 116 10.53 2.86 6.82
N TYR A 117 11.71 3.49 7.00
CA TYR A 117 12.55 3.32 8.18
C TYR A 117 11.88 3.78 9.47
N SER A 118 11.14 4.90 9.42
CA SER A 118 10.34 5.37 10.57
C SER A 118 9.32 4.32 11.01
N THR A 119 8.61 3.69 10.07
CA THR A 119 7.63 2.63 10.36
C THR A 119 8.30 1.37 10.89
N MET A 120 9.41 0.93 10.29
CA MET A 120 10.17 -0.24 10.77
C MET A 120 10.70 -0.03 12.20
N ASN A 121 11.26 1.15 12.49
CA ASN A 121 11.77 1.48 13.83
C ASN A 121 10.67 1.48 14.88
N LYS A 122 9.46 1.95 14.55
CA LYS A 122 8.29 1.86 15.43
C LYS A 122 7.90 0.41 15.69
N ALA A 123 7.87 -0.43 14.65
CA ALA A 123 7.57 -1.86 14.79
C ALA A 123 8.61 -2.60 15.65
N TYR A 124 9.90 -2.33 15.45
CA TYR A 124 10.99 -2.91 16.25
C TYR A 124 10.87 -2.57 17.74
N ARG A 125 10.63 -1.29 18.06
CA ARG A 125 10.41 -0.85 19.46
C ARG A 125 9.17 -1.49 20.08
N ALA A 126 8.09 -1.68 19.30
CA ALA A 126 6.88 -2.32 19.79
C ALA A 126 7.13 -3.80 20.15
N MET A 127 7.97 -4.52 19.38
CA MET A 127 8.35 -5.90 19.69
C MET A 127 9.24 -6.03 20.93
N GLN A 128 10.13 -5.07 21.18
CA GLN A 128 11.00 -5.09 22.37
C GLN A 128 10.24 -4.79 23.66
N ASN A 129 9.20 -3.97 23.61
CA ASN A 129 8.50 -3.49 24.80
C ASN A 129 7.33 -4.37 25.27
N ASN A 130 7.13 -5.58 24.69
CA ASN A 130 6.01 -6.48 25.02
C ASN A 130 4.65 -5.76 25.15
N ILE A 131 4.40 -4.74 24.32
CA ILE A 131 3.09 -4.10 24.30
C ILE A 131 2.13 -5.11 23.67
N GLU A 132 1.15 -5.59 24.43
CA GLU A 132 0.04 -6.40 23.92
C GLU A 132 -0.75 -5.58 22.90
N LEU A 133 -0.28 -5.60 21.66
CA LEU A 133 -1.00 -5.11 20.51
C LEU A 133 -2.04 -6.18 20.16
N SER A 134 -3.29 -5.75 19.93
CA SER A 134 -4.44 -6.63 19.84
C SER A 134 -4.20 -7.79 18.88
N LYS A 135 -4.51 -9.03 19.31
CA LYS A 135 -4.46 -10.20 18.43
C LYS A 135 -5.31 -9.88 17.19
N PRO A 136 -4.70 -9.80 16.00
CA PRO A 136 -5.45 -9.46 14.83
C PRO A 136 -6.43 -10.56 14.47
N THR A 137 -7.59 -10.17 13.96
CA THR A 137 -8.51 -11.11 13.33
C THR A 137 -7.82 -11.74 12.11
N SER A 138 -7.72 -13.07 12.12
CA SER A 138 -6.99 -13.90 11.14
C SER A 138 -7.21 -13.50 9.68
N GLU A 139 -8.41 -13.05 9.34
CA GLU A 139 -8.81 -12.75 7.96
C GLU A 139 -8.22 -11.44 7.41
N LYS A 140 -8.15 -10.37 8.21
CA LYS A 140 -7.55 -9.09 7.78
C LYS A 140 -6.05 -9.23 7.49
N SER A 141 -5.41 -10.10 8.25
CA SER A 141 -4.01 -10.47 8.13
C SER A 141 -3.69 -11.12 6.78
N MET A 142 -4.55 -12.05 6.32
CA MET A 142 -4.36 -12.77 5.06
C MET A 142 -4.44 -11.87 3.82
N PHE A 143 -5.34 -10.87 3.84
CA PHE A 143 -5.50 -9.97 2.71
C PHE A 143 -4.33 -8.98 2.56
N LEU A 144 -3.85 -8.41 3.68
CA LEU A 144 -2.65 -7.56 3.64
C LEU A 144 -1.42 -8.33 3.17
N ASP A 145 -1.27 -9.59 3.59
CA ASP A 145 -0.21 -10.47 3.08
C ASP A 145 -0.33 -10.70 1.58
N PHE A 146 -1.54 -10.92 1.08
CA PHE A 146 -1.76 -11.13 -0.35
C PHE A 146 -1.36 -9.90 -1.17
N LEU A 147 -1.78 -8.70 -0.75
CA LEU A 147 -1.39 -7.44 -1.40
C LEU A 147 0.12 -7.20 -1.32
N MET A 148 0.72 -7.45 -0.15
CA MET A 148 2.16 -7.32 0.03
C MET A 148 2.92 -8.34 -0.81
N TYR A 149 2.41 -9.56 -0.97
CA TYR A 149 3.03 -10.58 -1.81
C TYR A 149 3.02 -10.19 -3.29
N ILE A 150 1.92 -9.67 -3.81
CA ILE A 150 1.86 -9.13 -5.19
C ILE A 150 2.88 -8.00 -5.37
N THR A 151 2.95 -7.11 -4.37
CA THR A 151 3.89 -5.98 -4.35
C THR A 151 5.34 -6.47 -4.37
N TYR A 152 5.66 -7.44 -3.52
CA TYR A 152 6.96 -8.11 -3.44
C TYR A 152 7.33 -8.80 -4.76
N GLU A 153 6.43 -9.59 -5.34
CA GLU A 153 6.65 -10.30 -6.61
C GLU A 153 6.94 -9.34 -7.75
N TYR A 154 6.24 -8.20 -7.82
CA TYR A 154 6.51 -7.17 -8.81
C TYR A 154 7.95 -6.65 -8.69
N PHE A 155 8.40 -6.27 -7.50
CA PHE A 155 9.77 -5.79 -7.32
C PHE A 155 10.81 -6.89 -7.54
N ALA A 156 10.52 -8.11 -7.10
CA ALA A 156 11.41 -9.25 -7.26
C ALA A 156 11.67 -9.58 -8.73
N ARG A 157 10.64 -9.50 -9.58
CA ARG A 157 10.74 -9.73 -11.04
C ARG A 157 11.40 -8.59 -11.80
N ASN A 158 11.23 -7.36 -11.34
CA ASN A 158 11.78 -6.17 -11.98
C ASN A 158 13.16 -5.76 -11.43
N ARG A 159 13.83 -6.64 -10.68
CA ARG A 159 15.18 -6.36 -10.19
C ARG A 159 16.16 -6.19 -11.36
N PRO A 160 17.01 -5.15 -11.34
CA PRO A 160 18.20 -5.15 -12.18
C PRO A 160 19.06 -6.36 -11.76
N HIS A 161 19.33 -7.27 -12.69
CA HIS A 161 20.20 -8.42 -12.44
C HIS A 161 21.59 -7.92 -12.02
N GLY A 162 21.88 -7.97 -10.71
CA GLY A 162 23.22 -7.73 -10.18
C GLY A 162 23.27 -6.70 -9.06
N LYS A 163 23.00 -7.14 -7.83
CA LYS A 163 23.77 -6.83 -6.61
C LYS A 163 23.11 -7.53 -5.43
N ILE A 164 23.70 -8.64 -5.01
CA ILE A 164 23.51 -9.14 -3.65
C ILE A 164 24.40 -8.24 -2.80
N SER A 165 23.81 -7.42 -1.95
CA SER A 165 24.54 -6.68 -0.92
C SER A 165 23.90 -6.98 0.42
N SER A 166 24.64 -7.78 1.19
CA SER A 166 24.63 -7.86 2.64
C SER A 166 24.63 -6.44 3.25
N GLY A 167 23.46 -5.88 3.54
CA GLY A 167 23.33 -4.49 4.01
C GLY A 167 22.65 -4.32 5.37
N LEU A 168 22.12 -5.39 5.97
CA LEU A 168 21.42 -5.26 7.27
C LEU A 168 22.31 -5.59 8.48
N LEU A 169 23.39 -6.35 8.31
CA LEU A 169 24.30 -6.71 9.41
C LEU A 169 25.27 -5.58 9.79
N GLU A 170 25.56 -4.63 8.91
CA GLU A 170 26.50 -3.53 9.20
C GLU A 170 25.86 -2.33 9.94
N LEU A 171 24.52 -2.24 9.96
CA LEU A 171 23.81 -1.13 10.61
C LEU A 171 23.35 -1.43 12.04
N MET A 172 23.50 -2.67 12.51
CA MET A 172 23.21 -3.03 13.91
C MET A 172 24.43 -2.96 14.83
N GLU A 173 25.64 -2.74 14.30
CA GLU A 173 26.89 -2.66 15.09
C GLU A 173 27.34 -1.23 15.43
N ASN A 174 26.68 -0.19 14.92
CA ASN A 174 27.11 1.21 15.11
C ASN A 174 26.03 2.15 15.68
N GLY A 175 25.18 1.68 16.60
CA GLY A 175 24.15 2.52 17.26
C GLY A 175 23.80 2.08 18.67
#